data_AF-A0A9P6NGG6-F1
#
_entry.id   AF-A0A9P6NGG6-F1
#
_cell.length_a   1.000
_cell.length_b   1.000
_cell.length_c   1.000
_cell.angle_alpha   90.00
_cell.angle_beta   90.00
_cell.angle_gamma   90.00
#
_symmetry.space_group_name_H-M   'P 1'
#
loop_
_entity.id
_entity.type
_entity.pdbx_description
1 polymer ?
#
loop_
_entity_poly.entity_id
_entity_poly.type
_entity_poly.pdbx_seq_one_letter_code
_entity_poly.pdbx_strand_id
1 'polypeptide(L)'
;MNIYFWVSFLSVFALLKGGECVKKVFSPRGPSKTSAPVGIVVQATANGCTPAHIEAGFKTFLNEEGEAACVCPSGKGFSKVKGNPHCFTCQGENQVVIASKCTCVKPQDPALIASLTTNGSCTFSRIGPSALAHVRGDRRGSQKPSAPSPSYGPKIHHRSYPASHESCQRVENKHLCRVGPRLESFACFNLEKSVKHCGNCTHDCSSIPYSQEVSCDNGKCKIASCKPGFKLQVNQSNSDMSEVNIPKCLPI
;
A
#
# COMPACT_ATOMS: atom_id res chain seq x y z
N MET A 1 69.74 -17.83 -53.84
CA MET A 1 69.35 -16.98 -54.98
C MET A 1 67.88 -16.62 -54.74
N ASN A 2 67.64 -15.38 -54.30
CA ASN A 2 66.35 -14.90 -53.78
C ASN A 2 65.45 -14.43 -54.93
N ILE A 3 64.21 -14.91 -54.95
CA ILE A 3 63.14 -14.36 -55.80
C ILE A 3 62.16 -13.62 -54.89
N TYR A 4 61.96 -12.34 -55.18
CA TYR A 4 61.18 -11.36 -54.44
C TYR A 4 59.67 -11.62 -54.56
N PHE A 5 58.97 -11.71 -53.43
CA PHE A 5 57.52 -11.51 -53.35
C PHE A 5 57.26 -10.08 -52.86
N TRP A 6 56.80 -9.21 -53.76
CA TRP A 6 56.12 -7.97 -53.41
C TRP A 6 54.62 -8.28 -53.29
N VAL A 7 54.09 -8.27 -52.07
CA VAL A 7 52.65 -8.27 -51.82
C VAL A 7 52.25 -6.87 -51.43
N SER A 8 51.49 -6.21 -52.29
CA SER A 8 50.91 -4.89 -52.06
C SER A 8 49.96 -4.92 -50.86
N PHE A 9 50.24 -4.02 -49.92
CA PHE A 9 49.32 -3.56 -48.89
C PHE A 9 48.09 -2.93 -49.54
N LEU A 10 46.91 -3.51 -49.33
CA LEU A 10 45.63 -2.82 -49.52
C LEU A 10 44.79 -3.01 -48.26
N SER A 11 44.82 -1.97 -47.45
CA SER A 11 44.03 -1.78 -46.24
C SER A 11 42.54 -1.91 -46.55
N VAL A 12 41.86 -2.85 -45.89
CA VAL A 12 40.40 -2.81 -45.75
C VAL A 12 40.09 -2.66 -44.28
N PHE A 13 39.66 -1.44 -43.94
CA PHE A 13 39.15 -1.05 -42.64
C PHE A 13 37.91 -1.87 -42.28
N ALA A 14 37.88 -2.28 -41.01
CA ALA A 14 36.77 -2.91 -40.33
C ALA A 14 35.52 -2.02 -40.32
N LEU A 15 34.35 -2.64 -40.51
CA LEU A 15 33.08 -2.13 -40.00
C LEU A 15 32.20 -3.31 -39.61
N LEU A 16 32.19 -3.59 -38.31
CA LEU A 16 31.32 -4.54 -37.63
C LEU A 16 29.88 -4.03 -37.63
N LYS A 17 28.98 -4.79 -38.27
CA LYS A 17 27.55 -4.86 -37.91
C LYS A 17 27.12 -6.32 -38.01
N GLY A 18 27.25 -7.06 -36.91
CA GLY A 18 26.49 -8.30 -36.69
C GLY A 18 25.05 -7.94 -36.28
N GLY A 19 24.04 -8.76 -36.45
CA GLY A 19 23.94 -10.09 -37.04
C GLY A 19 22.44 -10.38 -37.14
N GLU A 20 22.06 -11.14 -38.16
CA GLU A 20 20.68 -11.36 -38.58
C GLU A 20 19.85 -12.21 -37.63
N CYS A 21 18.53 -12.04 -37.77
CA CYS A 21 17.46 -12.79 -37.15
C CYS A 21 17.26 -14.20 -37.75
N VAL A 22 16.54 -15.00 -36.96
CA VAL A 22 15.54 -16.05 -37.31
C VAL A 22 15.96 -17.53 -37.17
N LYS A 23 15.39 -18.18 -36.13
CA LYS A 23 14.52 -19.37 -36.32
C LYS A 23 13.63 -19.65 -35.09
N LYS A 24 12.34 -19.93 -35.38
CA LYS A 24 11.23 -20.37 -34.49
C LYS A 24 11.63 -21.64 -33.67
N VAL A 25 11.03 -22.04 -32.54
CA VAL A 25 9.60 -22.33 -32.22
C VAL A 25 9.43 -22.52 -30.68
N PHE A 26 8.17 -22.43 -30.21
CA PHE A 26 7.53 -23.00 -29.01
C PHE A 26 7.50 -22.19 -27.69
N SER A 27 6.30 -21.70 -27.40
CA SER A 27 5.72 -21.50 -26.05
C SER A 27 5.67 -22.87 -25.32
N PRO A 28 5.93 -22.97 -24.00
CA PRO A 28 4.92 -22.57 -23.01
C PRO A 28 5.45 -21.94 -21.70
N ARG A 29 4.58 -21.11 -21.10
CA ARG A 29 4.42 -20.85 -19.65
C ARG A 29 5.66 -20.48 -18.82
N GLY A 30 5.73 -19.20 -18.49
CA GLY A 30 6.29 -18.73 -17.22
C GLY A 30 6.21 -17.21 -17.10
N PRO A 31 5.35 -16.62 -16.26
CA PRO A 31 5.46 -15.21 -15.95
C PRO A 31 6.63 -15.00 -14.99
N SER A 32 7.80 -14.71 -15.53
CA SER A 32 8.88 -14.04 -14.80
C SER A 32 8.45 -12.59 -14.59
N LYS A 33 7.92 -12.28 -13.39
CA LYS A 33 7.62 -10.90 -12.99
C LYS A 33 8.84 -10.34 -12.26
N THR A 34 9.68 -9.63 -13.00
CA THR A 34 10.52 -8.59 -12.40
C THR A 34 9.57 -7.47 -11.97
N SER A 35 9.24 -7.43 -10.69
CA SER A 35 8.34 -6.43 -10.12
C SER A 35 8.95 -5.03 -10.32
N ALA A 36 8.34 -4.21 -11.17
CA ALA A 36 8.59 -2.79 -11.21
C ALA A 36 8.36 -2.19 -9.80
N PRO A 37 9.17 -1.22 -9.36
CA PRO A 37 8.94 -0.55 -8.08
C PRO A 37 7.54 0.09 -8.08
N VAL A 38 6.74 -0.24 -7.06
CA VAL A 38 5.40 0.31 -6.87
C VAL A 38 5.53 1.79 -6.49
N GLY A 39 5.61 2.65 -7.50
CA GLY A 39 5.52 4.10 -7.41
C GLY A 39 4.24 4.57 -8.08
N ILE A 40 3.44 5.40 -7.40
CA ILE A 40 2.18 5.90 -7.94
C ILE A 40 2.47 7.15 -8.77
N VAL A 41 2.13 7.11 -10.06
CA VAL A 41 2.33 8.18 -11.04
C VAL A 41 1.62 9.46 -10.59
N VAL A 42 2.39 10.53 -10.38
CA VAL A 42 1.84 11.86 -10.10
C VAL A 42 1.77 12.59 -11.44
N GLN A 43 0.58 12.56 -12.04
CA GLN A 43 0.17 13.33 -13.22
C GLN A 43 1.27 13.49 -14.28
N ALA A 44 1.28 12.58 -15.27
CA ALA A 44 2.09 12.74 -16.46
C ALA A 44 1.70 14.05 -17.17
N THR A 45 2.43 15.14 -16.92
CA THR A 45 2.39 16.28 -17.82
C THR A 45 2.92 15.77 -19.15
N ALA A 46 2.25 16.08 -20.26
CA ALA A 46 2.57 15.61 -21.61
C ALA A 46 4.03 15.86 -22.06
N ASN A 47 4.80 16.63 -21.30
CA ASN A 47 6.16 17.06 -21.60
C ASN A 47 7.24 16.31 -20.78
N GLY A 48 6.91 15.22 -20.10
CA GLY A 48 7.87 14.44 -19.32
C GLY A 48 8.50 15.19 -18.13
N CYS A 49 9.60 14.66 -17.57
CA CYS A 49 10.31 15.31 -16.47
C CYS A 49 11.27 16.38 -16.99
N THR A 50 10.98 17.63 -16.65
CA THR A 50 11.94 18.73 -16.83
C THR A 50 13.09 18.58 -15.84
N PRO A 51 14.28 19.16 -16.13
CA PRO A 51 15.39 19.20 -15.18
C PRO A 51 14.98 19.76 -13.80
N ALA A 52 14.07 20.76 -13.77
CA ALA A 52 13.53 21.31 -12.55
C ALA A 52 12.76 20.27 -11.70
N HIS A 53 12.07 19.30 -12.32
CA HIS A 53 11.44 18.20 -11.58
C HIS A 53 12.49 17.26 -10.98
N ILE A 54 13.59 17.00 -11.68
CA ILE A 54 14.66 16.14 -11.16
C ILE A 54 15.33 16.82 -9.96
N GLU A 55 15.63 18.12 -10.07
CA GLU A 55 16.15 18.93 -8.95
C GLU A 55 15.16 18.99 -7.77
N ALA A 56 13.85 18.98 -8.04
CA ALA A 56 12.80 18.91 -7.02
C ALA A 56 12.59 17.49 -6.43
N GLY A 57 13.43 16.52 -6.79
CA GLY A 57 13.49 15.19 -6.20
C GLY A 57 12.57 14.15 -6.84
N PHE A 58 12.01 14.42 -8.02
CA PHE A 58 11.26 13.44 -8.80
C PHE A 58 12.20 12.47 -9.51
N LYS A 59 11.76 11.22 -9.68
CA LYS A 59 12.45 10.23 -10.52
C LYS A 59 11.67 10.01 -11.81
N THR A 60 12.38 9.87 -12.91
CA THR A 60 11.83 9.48 -14.21
C THR A 60 11.56 7.98 -14.23
N PHE A 61 10.35 7.59 -14.63
CA PHE A 61 9.98 6.21 -14.90
C PHE A 61 9.39 6.14 -16.30
N LEU A 62 9.79 5.15 -17.08
CA LEU A 62 9.14 4.85 -18.35
C LEU A 62 7.93 3.96 -18.05
N ASN A 63 6.75 4.34 -18.54
CA ASN A 63 5.58 3.47 -18.51
C ASN A 63 5.73 2.33 -19.55
N GLU A 64 4.74 1.43 -19.61
CA GLU A 64 4.75 0.29 -20.55
C GLU A 64 4.72 0.75 -22.03
N GLU A 65 4.31 1.98 -22.30
CA GLU A 65 4.25 2.61 -23.62
C GLU A 65 5.56 3.34 -24.00
N GLY A 66 6.54 3.38 -23.08
CA GLY A 66 7.81 4.07 -23.28
C GLY A 66 7.76 5.59 -23.02
N GLU A 67 6.68 6.10 -22.45
CA GLU A 67 6.54 7.50 -22.07
C GLU A 67 7.16 7.77 -20.69
N ALA A 68 7.92 8.87 -20.57
CA ALA A 68 8.56 9.25 -19.32
C ALA A 68 7.57 9.96 -18.37
N ALA A 69 7.28 9.34 -17.24
CA ALA A 69 6.51 9.90 -16.13
C ALA A 69 7.41 10.31 -14.96
N CYS A 70 7.01 11.37 -14.24
CA CYS A 70 7.68 11.80 -13.02
C CYS A 70 6.98 11.23 -11.79
N VAL A 71 7.73 10.52 -10.97
CA VAL A 71 7.18 9.87 -9.77
C VAL A 71 8.02 10.27 -8.56
N CYS A 72 7.34 10.63 -7.47
CA CYS A 72 8.04 10.80 -6.19
C CYS A 72 8.54 9.44 -5.70
N PRO A 73 9.78 9.35 -5.21
CA PRO A 73 10.29 8.12 -4.60
C PRO A 73 9.38 7.62 -3.47
N SER A 74 9.37 6.30 -3.24
CA SER A 74 8.65 5.69 -2.11
C SER A 74 9.01 6.39 -0.79
N GLY A 75 7.99 6.67 0.03
CA GLY A 75 8.15 7.42 1.29
C GLY A 75 8.18 8.93 1.15
N LYS A 76 8.10 9.48 -0.08
CA LYS A 76 7.91 10.91 -0.31
C LYS A 76 6.51 11.21 -0.84
N GLY A 77 5.91 12.29 -0.35
CA GLY A 77 4.67 12.85 -0.87
C GLY A 77 4.91 14.06 -1.77
N PHE A 78 3.92 14.34 -2.60
CA PHE A 78 3.91 15.48 -3.51
C PHE A 78 3.24 16.71 -2.85
N SER A 79 3.83 17.89 -3.01
CA SER A 79 3.19 19.18 -2.70
C SER A 79 3.61 20.29 -3.67
N LYS A 80 2.82 21.35 -3.77
CA LYS A 80 3.16 22.56 -4.55
C LYS A 80 3.69 23.66 -3.62
N VAL A 81 4.92 24.11 -3.85
CA VAL A 81 5.54 25.22 -3.12
C VAL A 81 5.67 26.40 -4.08
N LYS A 82 4.96 27.50 -3.78
CA LYS A 82 4.90 28.68 -4.67
C LYS A 82 4.50 28.33 -6.11
N GLY A 83 3.63 27.35 -6.29
CA GLY A 83 3.16 26.87 -7.60
C GLY A 83 4.02 25.76 -8.23
N ASN A 84 5.25 25.55 -7.77
CA ASN A 84 6.15 24.53 -8.30
C ASN A 84 5.98 23.18 -7.58
N PRO A 85 5.97 22.05 -8.30
CA PRO A 85 5.84 20.73 -7.71
C PRO A 85 7.15 20.28 -7.04
N HIS A 86 7.05 19.69 -5.85
CA HIS A 86 8.19 19.15 -5.10
C HIS A 86 7.84 17.81 -4.43
N CYS A 87 8.85 16.92 -4.33
CA CYS A 87 8.75 15.67 -3.58
C CYS A 87 9.43 15.82 -2.20
N PHE A 88 8.63 15.77 -1.13
CA PHE A 88 9.13 15.85 0.24
C PHE A 88 8.93 14.52 0.97
N THR A 89 9.88 14.15 1.82
CA THR A 89 9.61 13.18 2.88
C THR A 89 8.54 13.76 3.79
N CYS A 90 7.47 13.02 4.09
CA CYS A 90 6.53 13.45 5.11
C CYS A 90 7.24 13.31 6.47
N GLN A 91 7.75 14.41 7.02
CA GLN A 91 8.71 14.39 8.14
C GLN A 91 8.04 14.37 9.53
N GLY A 92 6.72 14.44 9.62
CA GLY A 92 6.02 14.48 10.91
C GLY A 92 5.37 13.16 11.30
N GLU A 93 5.42 12.80 12.58
CA GLU A 93 4.57 11.74 13.18
C GLU A 93 3.07 11.97 12.90
N ASN A 94 2.70 13.22 12.65
CA ASN A 94 1.34 13.67 12.33
C ASN A 94 1.05 13.73 10.82
N GLN A 95 1.83 13.04 9.98
CA GLN A 95 1.64 13.01 8.53
C GLN A 95 1.48 11.60 8.01
N VAL A 96 0.56 11.44 7.06
CA VAL A 96 0.33 10.19 6.34
C VAL A 96 0.30 10.46 4.85
N VAL A 97 0.89 9.55 4.06
CA VAL A 97 0.78 9.60 2.60
C VAL A 97 -0.55 8.97 2.19
N ILE A 98 -1.47 9.78 1.66
CA ILE A 98 -2.74 9.30 1.12
C ILE A 98 -2.77 9.67 -0.37
N ALA A 99 -2.86 8.66 -1.24
CA ALA A 99 -2.82 8.85 -2.70
C ALA A 99 -1.65 9.75 -3.16
N SER A 100 -0.43 9.47 -2.66
CA SER A 100 0.81 10.20 -2.96
C SER A 100 0.86 11.67 -2.50
N LYS A 101 -0.10 12.11 -1.69
CA LYS A 101 -0.07 13.45 -1.07
C LYS A 101 0.23 13.30 0.42
N CYS A 102 1.21 14.06 0.92
CA CYS A 102 1.37 14.19 2.37
C CYS A 102 0.11 14.89 2.90
N THR A 103 -0.61 14.20 3.78
CA THR A 103 -1.83 14.70 4.40
C THR A 103 -1.59 14.79 5.89
N CYS A 104 -1.97 15.91 6.50
CA CYS A 104 -1.92 16.01 7.96
C CYS A 104 -2.98 15.10 8.57
N VAL A 105 -2.59 14.33 9.58
CA VAL A 105 -3.51 13.54 10.39
C VAL A 105 -4.48 14.52 11.05
N LYS A 106 -5.78 14.31 10.86
CA LYS A 106 -6.80 15.17 11.45
C LYS A 106 -6.69 15.09 12.98
N PRO A 107 -6.55 16.23 13.68
CA PRO A 107 -6.47 16.23 15.14
C PRO A 107 -7.78 15.73 15.76
N GLN A 108 -7.71 15.13 16.94
CA GLN A 108 -8.90 14.68 17.68
C GLN A 108 -9.78 15.86 18.13
N ASP A 109 -9.19 17.03 18.42
CA ASP A 109 -9.92 18.24 18.76
C ASP A 109 -10.61 18.81 17.49
N PRO A 110 -11.95 18.82 17.41
CA PRO A 110 -12.67 19.36 16.27
C PRO A 110 -12.46 20.87 16.08
N ALA A 111 -11.95 21.59 17.08
CA ALA A 111 -11.61 23.01 16.99
C ALA A 111 -10.26 23.28 16.31
N LEU A 112 -9.47 22.24 16.01
CA LEU A 112 -8.18 22.37 15.33
C LEU A 112 -8.32 22.09 13.83
N ILE A 113 -7.91 23.05 13.00
CA ILE A 113 -7.74 22.87 11.56
C ILE A 113 -6.27 22.56 11.30
N ALA A 114 -6.00 21.41 10.70
CA ALA A 114 -4.66 21.07 10.21
C ALA A 114 -4.46 21.64 8.80
N SER A 115 -3.36 22.34 8.60
CA SER A 115 -2.91 22.83 7.30
C SER A 115 -1.45 22.40 7.06
N LEU A 116 -1.12 22.09 5.81
CA LEU A 116 0.25 21.79 5.42
C LEU A 116 0.95 23.11 5.06
N THR A 117 2.08 23.40 5.68
CA THR A 117 2.90 24.57 5.33
C THR A 117 3.60 24.36 3.98
N THR A 118 4.16 25.44 3.44
CA THR A 118 5.01 25.39 2.24
C THR A 118 6.25 24.52 2.40
N ASN A 119 6.68 24.25 3.64
CA ASN A 119 7.83 23.38 3.93
C ASN A 119 7.41 21.93 4.14
N GLY A 120 6.13 21.60 3.92
CA GLY A 120 5.61 20.26 4.11
C GLY A 120 5.43 19.87 5.58
N SER A 121 5.43 20.82 6.53
CA SER A 121 5.11 20.55 7.94
C SER A 121 3.62 20.76 8.23
N CYS A 122 3.06 20.07 9.21
CA CYS A 122 1.67 20.28 9.61
C CYS A 122 1.58 21.38 10.67
N THR A 123 0.76 22.39 10.42
CA THR A 123 0.38 23.41 11.40
C THR A 123 -1.07 23.19 11.82
N PHE A 124 -1.35 23.42 13.09
CA PHE A 124 -2.70 23.29 13.65
C PHE A 124 -3.14 24.66 14.17
N SER A 125 -4.18 25.22 13.56
CA SER A 125 -4.75 26.49 14.00
C SER A 125 -6.07 26.23 14.72
N ARG A 126 -6.25 26.82 15.89
CA ARG A 126 -7.51 26.76 16.62
C ARG A 126 -8.48 27.79 16.06
N ILE A 127 -9.71 27.37 15.77
CA ILE A 127 -10.78 28.31 15.45
C ILE A 127 -11.15 29.01 16.76
N GLY A 128 -10.84 30.30 16.86
CA GLY A 128 -11.28 31.10 18.01
C GLY A 128 -12.82 31.17 18.08
N PRO A 129 -13.41 31.27 19.28
CA PRO A 129 -14.87 31.31 19.47
C PRO A 129 -15.56 32.52 18.80
N SER A 130 -14.80 33.48 18.26
CA SER A 130 -15.32 34.73 17.71
C SER A 130 -15.87 34.64 16.27
N ALA A 131 -15.76 33.50 15.59
CA ALA A 131 -16.23 33.36 14.19
C ALA A 131 -17.66 32.77 14.03
N LEU A 132 -18.33 32.40 15.13
CA LEU A 132 -19.65 31.72 15.10
C LEU A 132 -20.80 32.54 15.71
N ALA A 133 -20.56 33.78 16.10
CA ALA A 133 -21.56 34.60 16.80
C ALA A 133 -21.84 35.92 16.07
N HIS A 134 -22.57 35.88 14.95
CA HIS A 134 -23.42 37.00 14.51
C HIS A 134 -24.50 36.53 13.52
N VAL A 135 -25.57 35.93 14.04
CA VAL A 135 -26.90 36.03 13.42
C VAL A 135 -27.85 36.55 14.51
N ARG A 136 -27.87 37.87 14.65
CA ARG A 136 -28.93 38.61 15.34
C ARG A 136 -29.87 39.12 14.25
N GLY A 137 -31.11 38.67 14.28
CA GLY A 137 -32.15 39.11 13.36
C GLY A 137 -33.47 38.47 13.73
N ASP A 138 -34.21 39.17 14.60
CA ASP A 138 -35.55 38.89 15.08
C ASP A 138 -36.53 38.35 14.03
N ARG A 139 -37.36 37.38 14.44
CA ARG A 139 -38.82 37.55 14.32
C ARG A 139 -39.60 36.60 15.22
N ARG A 140 -40.43 37.23 16.07
CA ARG A 140 -41.43 36.65 16.96
C ARG A 140 -42.37 35.71 16.20
N GLY A 141 -42.60 34.54 16.76
CA GLY A 141 -43.66 33.62 16.36
C GLY A 141 -43.94 32.67 17.51
N SER A 142 -44.95 33.02 18.31
CA SER A 142 -45.44 32.24 19.44
C SER A 142 -45.97 30.89 18.96
N GLN A 143 -45.33 29.78 19.33
CA GLN A 143 -45.90 28.44 19.23
C GLN A 143 -45.58 27.59 20.46
N LYS A 144 -46.64 26.86 20.88
CA LYS A 144 -46.82 25.99 22.03
C LYS A 144 -45.63 25.07 22.39
N PRO A 145 -45.42 24.78 23.68
CA PRO A 145 -44.52 23.71 24.11
C PRO A 145 -45.17 22.34 23.91
N SER A 146 -44.62 21.55 22.99
CA SER A 146 -44.88 20.12 22.88
C SER A 146 -43.77 19.35 23.61
N ALA A 147 -44.17 18.35 24.39
CA ALA A 147 -43.33 17.54 25.27
C ALA A 147 -42.13 16.88 24.56
N PRO A 148 -41.01 16.62 25.28
CA PRO A 148 -39.82 16.01 24.71
C PRO A 148 -40.00 14.50 24.52
N SER A 149 -39.81 14.02 23.28
CA SER A 149 -39.59 12.60 23.02
C SER A 149 -38.13 12.21 23.32
N PRO A 150 -37.86 11.09 24.01
CA PRO A 150 -36.50 10.62 24.25
C PRO A 150 -36.07 9.71 23.08
N SER A 151 -35.24 10.21 22.17
CA SER A 151 -34.45 9.32 21.31
C SER A 151 -33.23 10.04 20.73
N TYR A 152 -32.17 10.12 21.53
CA TYR A 152 -30.83 10.39 21.06
C TYR A 152 -29.96 9.17 21.37
N GLY A 153 -30.06 8.16 20.51
CA GLY A 153 -28.96 7.23 20.30
C GLY A 153 -27.90 7.92 19.42
N PRO A 154 -26.59 7.71 19.68
CA PRO A 154 -25.54 8.30 18.86
C PRO A 154 -25.63 7.78 17.43
N LYS A 155 -25.80 8.70 16.47
CA LYS A 155 -25.70 8.39 15.04
C LYS A 155 -24.26 8.01 14.73
N ILE A 156 -23.98 6.72 14.63
CA ILE A 156 -22.70 6.22 14.12
C ILE A 156 -22.64 6.58 12.63
N HIS A 157 -21.79 7.55 12.28
CA HIS A 157 -21.51 7.86 10.89
C HIS A 157 -20.79 6.69 10.25
N HIS A 158 -21.47 5.96 9.36
CA HIS A 158 -20.85 4.96 8.50
C HIS A 158 -19.89 5.66 7.54
N ARG A 159 -18.60 5.59 7.88
CA ARG A 159 -17.50 6.06 7.02
C ARG A 159 -17.39 5.09 5.85
N SER A 160 -17.50 5.58 4.63
CA SER A 160 -17.38 4.79 3.40
C SER A 160 -16.01 4.09 3.35
N TYR A 161 -16.01 2.77 3.18
CA TYR A 161 -14.82 1.93 3.16
C TYR A 161 -14.05 2.05 1.83
N PRO A 162 -12.70 2.01 1.83
CA PRO A 162 -11.91 2.05 0.61
C PRO A 162 -12.12 0.79 -0.25
N ALA A 163 -12.36 1.00 -1.53
CA ALA A 163 -12.83 0.01 -2.51
C ALA A 163 -11.75 -0.97 -3.04
N SER A 164 -10.64 -1.17 -2.35
CA SER A 164 -9.45 -1.84 -2.92
C SER A 164 -9.31 -3.33 -2.63
N HIS A 165 -10.25 -3.97 -1.93
CA HIS A 165 -10.22 -5.42 -1.74
C HIS A 165 -11.62 -6.03 -1.92
N GLU A 166 -11.78 -6.76 -3.02
CA GLU A 166 -13.02 -7.48 -3.40
C GLU A 166 -13.51 -8.43 -2.29
N SER A 167 -12.60 -8.96 -1.46
CA SER A 167 -12.91 -9.80 -0.29
C SER A 167 -13.69 -9.08 0.81
N CYS A 168 -13.59 -7.74 0.88
CA CYS A 168 -14.23 -6.93 1.91
C CYS A 168 -15.63 -6.46 1.50
N GLN A 169 -15.95 -6.56 0.21
CA GLN A 169 -17.21 -6.09 -0.35
C GLN A 169 -18.29 -7.19 -0.35
N ARG A 170 -17.92 -8.47 -0.22
CA ARG A 170 -18.89 -9.58 -0.18
C ARG A 170 -19.41 -9.85 1.24
N VAL A 171 -20.43 -9.08 1.60
CA VAL A 171 -21.67 -9.40 2.36
C VAL A 171 -21.62 -10.06 3.75
N GLU A 172 -20.50 -10.57 4.25
CA GLU A 172 -20.43 -10.97 5.67
C GLU A 172 -19.19 -10.36 6.31
N ASN A 173 -19.38 -9.60 7.41
CA ASN A 173 -18.36 -8.87 8.17
C ASN A 173 -17.19 -9.74 8.73
N LYS A 174 -17.06 -10.99 8.30
CA LYS A 174 -16.04 -11.95 8.71
C LYS A 174 -14.63 -11.48 8.39
N HIS A 175 -14.43 -10.62 7.40
CA HIS A 175 -13.09 -10.16 6.98
C HIS A 175 -12.58 -8.90 7.68
N LEU A 176 -13.37 -8.29 8.57
CA LEU A 176 -12.99 -7.04 9.23
C LEU A 176 -12.31 -7.32 10.59
N CYS A 177 -11.01 -7.08 10.68
CA CYS A 177 -10.25 -7.27 11.92
C CYS A 177 -9.87 -5.93 12.55
N ARG A 178 -9.85 -5.91 13.89
CA ARG A 178 -9.30 -4.77 14.64
C ARG A 178 -7.78 -4.78 14.51
N VAL A 179 -7.20 -3.62 14.23
CA VAL A 179 -5.75 -3.42 14.10
C VAL A 179 -5.31 -2.32 15.07
N GLY A 180 -4.18 -2.57 15.72
CA GLY A 180 -3.49 -1.61 16.58
C GLY A 180 -3.75 -1.80 18.08
N PRO A 181 -2.83 -1.29 18.93
CA PRO A 181 -2.85 -1.50 20.39
C PRO A 181 -4.02 -0.80 21.09
N ARG A 182 -4.66 0.17 20.43
CA ARG A 182 -5.78 0.95 20.98
C ARG A 182 -7.15 0.58 20.41
N LEU A 183 -7.25 -0.48 19.59
CA LEU A 183 -8.52 -0.99 19.04
C LEU A 183 -9.36 0.02 18.22
N GLU A 184 -8.81 1.17 17.86
CA GLU A 184 -9.54 2.25 17.17
C GLU A 184 -9.55 2.13 15.64
N SER A 185 -8.79 1.19 15.07
CA SER A 185 -8.76 1.00 13.61
C SER A 185 -9.20 -0.41 13.21
N PHE A 186 -9.94 -0.48 12.11
CA PHE A 186 -10.32 -1.73 11.48
C PHE A 186 -9.62 -1.82 10.12
N ALA A 187 -9.03 -2.97 9.83
CA ALA A 187 -8.53 -3.28 8.51
C ALA A 187 -9.16 -4.59 8.04
N CYS A 188 -9.31 -4.69 6.73
CA CYS A 188 -9.83 -5.91 6.15
C CYS A 188 -8.70 -6.86 5.79
N PHE A 189 -8.86 -8.13 6.14
CA PHE A 189 -7.90 -9.19 5.81
C PHE A 189 -8.57 -10.34 5.09
N ASN A 190 -7.85 -10.93 4.14
CA ASN A 190 -8.24 -12.21 3.57
C ASN A 190 -7.94 -13.32 4.57
N LEU A 191 -8.95 -13.72 5.36
CA LEU A 191 -8.79 -14.76 6.38
C LEU A 191 -8.45 -16.14 5.81
N GLU A 192 -8.64 -16.37 4.52
CA GLU A 192 -8.32 -17.66 3.91
C GLU A 192 -6.82 -17.83 3.64
N LYS A 193 -6.10 -16.72 3.49
CA LYS A 193 -4.69 -16.68 3.07
C LYS A 193 -3.77 -15.90 4.01
N SER A 194 -4.33 -15.08 4.90
CA SER A 194 -3.56 -14.26 5.82
C SER A 194 -2.99 -15.13 6.94
N VAL A 195 -1.66 -15.26 6.99
CA VAL A 195 -0.96 -16.00 8.04
C VAL A 195 -1.26 -15.42 9.43
N LYS A 196 -1.38 -14.10 9.57
CA LYS A 196 -1.64 -13.41 10.85
C LYS A 196 -3.10 -13.45 11.30
N HIS A 197 -4.01 -13.77 10.40
CA HIS A 197 -5.46 -13.74 10.64
C HIS A 197 -6.13 -14.94 9.97
N CYS A 198 -5.61 -16.15 10.18
CA CYS A 198 -6.01 -17.33 9.44
C CYS A 198 -7.32 -17.93 9.98
N GLY A 199 -8.39 -17.85 9.20
CA GLY A 199 -9.74 -18.29 9.58
C GLY A 199 -10.46 -17.33 10.52
N ASN A 200 -9.74 -16.61 11.37
CA ASN A 200 -10.28 -15.54 12.21
C ASN A 200 -9.22 -14.46 12.53
N CYS A 201 -9.67 -13.32 13.04
CA CYS A 201 -8.83 -12.16 13.32
C CYS A 201 -7.80 -12.35 14.44
N THR A 202 -7.93 -13.39 15.27
CA THR A 202 -7.06 -13.65 16.43
C THR A 202 -6.09 -14.82 16.21
N HIS A 203 -6.17 -15.49 15.06
CA HIS A 203 -5.42 -16.71 14.80
C HIS A 203 -4.22 -16.41 13.90
N ASP A 204 -3.06 -16.22 14.53
CA ASP A 204 -1.79 -16.04 13.85
C ASP A 204 -1.04 -17.36 13.75
N CYS A 205 -0.93 -17.93 12.55
CA CYS A 205 -0.19 -19.17 12.33
C CYS A 205 1.30 -19.03 12.67
N SER A 206 1.85 -17.81 12.68
CA SER A 206 3.24 -17.55 13.05
C SER A 206 3.52 -17.78 14.53
N SER A 207 2.47 -17.86 15.36
CA SER A 207 2.57 -18.15 16.79
C SER A 207 2.75 -19.65 17.10
N ILE A 208 2.66 -20.53 16.10
CA ILE A 208 2.82 -21.97 16.28
C ILE A 208 4.28 -22.26 16.71
N PRO A 209 4.49 -22.84 17.90
CA PRO A 209 5.83 -23.06 18.44
C PRO A 209 6.61 -24.06 17.59
N TYR A 210 7.91 -23.79 17.46
CA TYR A 210 8.88 -24.63 16.72
C TYR A 210 8.61 -24.84 15.23
N SER A 211 7.61 -24.14 14.68
CA SER A 211 7.44 -24.03 13.24
C SER A 211 8.56 -23.14 12.66
N GLN A 212 9.04 -23.51 11.48
CA GLN A 212 9.99 -22.70 10.70
C GLN A 212 9.25 -21.95 9.59
N GLU A 213 8.34 -22.64 8.91
CA GLU A 213 7.53 -22.07 7.84
C GLU A 213 6.06 -22.48 8.00
N VAL A 214 5.18 -21.50 7.94
CA VAL A 214 3.74 -21.65 8.10
C VAL A 214 3.00 -20.95 6.97
N SER A 215 1.86 -21.49 6.59
CA SER A 215 0.95 -20.90 5.61
C SER A 215 -0.49 -20.97 6.10
N CYS A 216 -1.34 -20.10 5.56
CA CYS A 216 -2.79 -20.15 5.76
C CYS A 216 -3.44 -20.62 4.46
N ASP A 217 -4.22 -21.69 4.53
CA ASP A 217 -4.94 -22.24 3.38
C ASP A 217 -6.39 -22.55 3.77
N ASN A 218 -7.34 -21.90 3.10
CA ASN A 218 -8.78 -21.95 3.38
C ASN A 218 -9.11 -21.73 4.86
N GLY A 219 -8.41 -20.79 5.49
CA GLY A 219 -8.64 -20.39 6.88
C GLY A 219 -8.10 -21.39 7.91
N LYS A 220 -7.22 -22.32 7.49
CA LYS A 220 -6.54 -23.27 8.38
C LYS A 220 -5.02 -23.07 8.30
N CYS A 221 -4.37 -23.04 9.45
CA CYS A 221 -2.92 -23.00 9.52
C CYS A 221 -2.32 -24.34 9.07
N LYS A 222 -1.36 -24.27 8.16
CA LYS A 222 -0.54 -25.40 7.72
C LYS A 222 0.92 -25.12 8.09
N ILE A 223 1.60 -26.11 8.63
CA ILE A 223 3.05 -26.05 8.86
C ILE A 223 3.73 -26.70 7.66
N ALA A 224 4.55 -25.94 6.94
CA ALA A 224 5.34 -26.47 5.83
C ALA A 224 6.63 -27.13 6.34
N SER A 225 7.27 -26.54 7.35
CA SER A 225 8.49 -27.08 7.95
C SER A 225 8.62 -26.74 9.44
N CYS A 226 9.30 -27.63 10.19
CA CYS A 226 9.66 -27.45 11.59
C CYS A 226 11.13 -27.02 11.72
N LYS A 227 11.46 -26.32 12.81
CA LYS A 227 12.85 -25.99 13.13
C LYS A 227 13.70 -27.26 13.32
N PRO A 228 15.03 -27.20 13.08
CA PRO A 228 15.93 -28.33 13.35
C PRO A 228 15.77 -28.87 14.77
N GLY A 229 15.76 -30.21 14.92
CA GLY A 229 15.50 -30.89 16.20
C GLY A 229 14.02 -31.17 16.49
N PHE A 230 13.11 -30.75 15.60
CA PHE A 230 11.67 -31.00 15.71
C PHE A 230 11.14 -31.71 14.46
N LYS A 231 10.10 -32.52 14.62
CA LYS A 231 9.40 -33.22 13.54
C LYS A 231 7.92 -32.86 13.53
N LEU A 232 7.38 -32.70 12.33
CA LEU A 232 5.95 -32.46 12.13
C LEU A 232 5.18 -33.71 12.54
N GLN A 233 4.33 -33.61 13.55
CA GLN A 233 3.33 -34.62 13.83
C GLN A 233 2.04 -34.26 13.08
N VAL A 234 1.80 -35.00 12.01
CA VAL A 234 0.49 -35.02 11.36
C VAL A 234 -0.36 -35.93 12.22
N ASN A 235 -1.18 -35.35 13.08
CA ASN A 235 -2.19 -36.11 13.80
C ASN A 235 -3.09 -36.72 12.72
N GLN A 236 -2.95 -38.02 12.48
CA GLN A 236 -3.86 -38.76 11.62
C GLN A 236 -5.23 -38.60 12.24
N SER A 237 -6.07 -37.82 11.58
CA SER A 237 -7.41 -37.53 12.04
C SER A 237 -8.18 -38.84 12.09
N ASN A 238 -8.33 -39.41 13.28
CA ASN A 238 -9.43 -40.32 13.52
C ASN A 238 -10.71 -39.51 13.26
N SER A 239 -11.56 -40.06 12.41
CA SER A 239 -12.72 -39.40 11.80
C SER A 239 -13.83 -38.99 12.78
N ASP A 240 -13.63 -39.15 14.08
CA ASP A 240 -14.61 -38.81 15.11
C ASP A 240 -14.21 -37.56 15.90
N MET A 241 -15.04 -36.54 15.68
CA MET A 241 -15.36 -35.40 16.55
C MET A 241 -14.38 -34.22 16.69
N SER A 242 -14.65 -33.22 15.84
CA SER A 242 -14.84 -31.79 16.16
C SER A 242 -13.71 -30.93 16.73
N GLU A 243 -12.57 -31.49 17.14
CA GLU A 243 -11.43 -30.67 17.53
C GLU A 243 -10.59 -30.31 16.30
N VAL A 244 -10.45 -29.02 16.01
CA VAL A 244 -9.59 -28.54 14.93
C VAL A 244 -8.17 -29.00 15.23
N ASN A 245 -7.75 -30.08 14.56
CA ASN A 245 -6.47 -30.71 14.81
C ASN A 245 -5.36 -29.82 14.23
N ILE A 246 -4.83 -28.92 15.05
CA ILE A 246 -3.75 -28.01 14.65
C ILE A 246 -2.46 -28.84 14.58
N PRO A 247 -1.77 -28.89 13.43
CA PRO A 247 -0.49 -29.58 13.32
C PRO A 247 0.52 -29.00 14.32
N LYS A 248 1.41 -29.85 14.86
CA LYS A 248 2.43 -29.44 15.84
C LYS A 248 3.80 -29.96 15.44
N CYS A 249 4.83 -29.16 15.73
CA CYS A 249 6.23 -29.57 15.68
C CYS A 249 6.63 -30.06 17.07
N LEU A 250 7.04 -31.32 17.19
CA LEU A 250 7.48 -31.92 18.46
C LEU A 250 8.96 -32.30 18.41
N PRO A 251 9.69 -32.26 19.54
CA PRO A 251 11.08 -32.68 19.60
C PRO A 251 11.26 -34.10 19.06
N ILE A 252 12.39 -34.34 18.38
CA ILE A 252 12.82 -35.68 17.92
C ILE A 252 13.46 -36.43 19.08
#